data_AF-A0A668AAS5-F1
#
_entry.id   AF-A0A668AAS5-F1
#
_cell.length_a   1.000
_cell.length_b   1.000
_cell.length_c   1.000
_cell.angle_alpha   90.00
_cell.angle_beta   90.00
_cell.angle_gamma   90.00
#
_symmetry.space_group_name_H-M   'P 1'
#
loop_
_entity.id
_entity.type
_entity.pdbx_description
1 polymer ?
#
loop_
_entity_poly.entity_id
_entity_poly.type
_entity_poly.pdbx_seq_one_letter_code
_entity_poly.pdbx_strand_id
1 'polypeptide(L)'
;MEAAIQTVVKVFLKSAKGKESLGGKDFQRLVESQLSNILTDTDSKKAVNEMREGLDANQDGKVGFEEYMKLVGYLATSLSQQRINKIRSTPNTTNPAPD
;
A
#
# COMPACT_ATOMS: atom_id res chain seq x y z
N MET A 1 16.21 4.67 7.40
CA MET A 1 15.47 3.39 7.40
C MET A 1 14.57 3.29 8.63
N GLU A 2 15.11 3.46 9.83
CA GLU A 2 14.32 3.45 11.08
C GLU A 2 13.09 4.38 11.06
N ALA A 3 13.26 5.64 10.63
CA ALA A 3 12.15 6.60 10.55
C ALA A 3 10.99 6.13 9.64
N ALA A 4 11.30 5.40 8.57
CA ALA A 4 10.28 4.84 7.68
C ALA A 4 9.52 3.69 8.37
N ILE A 5 10.24 2.81 9.09
CA ILE A 5 9.64 1.73 9.88
C ILE A 5 8.74 2.33 10.96
N GLN A 6 9.21 3.33 11.70
CA GLN A 6 8.40 4.04 12.69
C GLN A 6 7.15 4.67 12.06
N THR A 7 7.25 5.19 10.85
CA THR A 7 6.11 5.79 10.13
C THR A 7 5.06 4.74 9.80
N VAL A 8 5.46 3.56 9.30
CA VAL A 8 4.53 2.44 9.02
C VAL A 8 3.77 2.03 10.28
N VAL A 9 4.47 1.87 11.40
CA VAL A 9 3.86 1.55 12.70
C VAL A 9 2.90 2.66 13.16
N LYS A 10 3.31 3.92 13.08
CA LYS A 10 2.46 5.07 13.48
C LYS A 10 1.19 5.16 12.64
N VAL A 11 1.26 4.92 11.34
CA VAL A 11 0.11 4.93 10.43
C VAL A 11 -0.89 3.84 10.81
N PHE A 12 -0.40 2.63 11.11
CA PHE A 12 -1.26 1.55 11.60
C PHE A 12 -1.96 1.93 12.91
N LEU A 13 -1.21 2.35 13.94
CA LEU A 13 -1.76 2.70 15.25
C LEU A 13 -2.78 3.84 15.18
N LYS A 14 -2.50 4.86 14.35
CA LYS A 14 -3.41 5.98 14.10
C LYS A 14 -4.71 5.50 13.48
N SER A 15 -4.64 4.60 12.51
CA SER A 15 -5.81 4.07 11.80
C SER A 15 -6.62 3.11 12.66
N ALA A 16 -5.94 2.29 13.48
CA ALA A 16 -6.57 1.42 14.47
C ALA A 16 -7.12 2.19 15.68
N LYS A 17 -6.86 3.51 15.77
CA LYS A 17 -7.27 4.37 16.89
C LYS A 17 -6.81 3.82 18.24
N GLY A 18 -5.58 3.32 18.30
CA GLY A 18 -4.99 2.71 19.50
C GLY A 18 -5.45 1.29 19.81
N LYS A 19 -6.21 0.64 18.93
CA LYS A 19 -6.56 -0.80 19.03
C LYS A 19 -5.47 -1.68 18.41
N GLU A 20 -5.56 -2.98 18.68
CA GLU A 20 -4.64 -4.00 18.16
C GLU A 20 -4.88 -4.37 16.68
N SER A 21 -6.01 -3.94 16.11
CA SER A 21 -6.47 -4.35 14.78
C SER A 21 -7.34 -3.29 14.11
N LEU A 22 -7.36 -3.27 12.78
CA LEU A 22 -8.22 -2.43 11.96
C LEU A 22 -9.54 -3.15 11.67
N GLY A 23 -10.67 -2.57 12.08
CA GLY A 23 -11.98 -3.01 11.59
C GLY A 23 -12.20 -2.57 10.13
N GLY A 24 -13.17 -3.16 9.44
CA GLY A 24 -13.40 -2.88 8.01
C GLY A 24 -13.53 -1.40 7.63
N LYS A 25 -14.23 -0.60 8.45
CA LYS A 25 -14.36 0.85 8.23
C LYS A 25 -13.05 1.61 8.42
N ASP A 26 -12.23 1.20 9.38
CA ASP A 26 -10.94 1.85 9.67
C ASP A 26 -9.91 1.48 8.61
N PHE A 27 -9.90 0.21 8.18
CA PHE A 27 -9.10 -0.27 7.05
C PHE A 27 -9.46 0.48 5.75
N GLN A 28 -10.75 0.62 5.46
CA GLN A 28 -11.20 1.35 4.28
C GLN A 28 -10.67 2.79 4.24
N ARG A 29 -10.79 3.52 5.36
CA ARG A 29 -10.26 4.90 5.47
C ARG A 29 -8.75 4.96 5.29
N LEU A 30 -8.02 3.97 5.81
CA LEU A 30 -6.58 3.87 5.63
C LEU A 30 -6.22 3.73 4.15
N VAL A 31 -6.90 2.82 3.43
CA VAL A 31 -6.67 2.59 1.99
C VAL A 31 -6.98 3.87 1.18
N GLU A 32 -8.15 4.47 1.40
CA GLU A 32 -8.56 5.69 0.69
C GLU A 32 -7.60 6.87 0.95
N SER A 33 -7.13 7.04 2.18
CA SER A 33 -6.32 8.21 2.57
C SER A 33 -4.82 8.09 2.32
N GLN A 34 -4.26 6.88 2.38
CA GLN A 34 -2.81 6.68 2.26
C GLN A 34 -2.40 5.98 0.97
N LEU A 35 -3.29 5.20 0.36
CA LEU A 35 -2.94 4.27 -0.71
C LEU A 35 -3.60 4.61 -2.05
N SER A 36 -4.49 5.61 -2.12
CA SER A 36 -5.15 6.05 -3.36
C SER A 36 -4.19 6.42 -4.49
N ASN A 37 -3.00 6.93 -4.17
CA ASN A 37 -1.98 7.24 -5.18
C ASN A 37 -1.23 6.01 -5.72
N ILE A 38 -1.28 4.87 -5.03
CA ILE A 38 -0.59 3.62 -5.40
C ILE A 38 -1.59 2.63 -6.03
N LEU A 39 -2.82 2.66 -5.55
CA LEU A 39 -3.91 1.81 -5.95
C LEU A 39 -4.86 2.57 -6.88
N THR A 40 -4.58 2.53 -8.17
CA THR A 40 -5.36 3.25 -9.20
C THR A 40 -6.77 2.69 -9.44
N ASP A 41 -7.09 1.49 -8.92
CA ASP A 41 -8.38 0.79 -9.15
C ASP A 41 -9.12 0.41 -7.85
N THR A 42 -8.74 0.94 -6.70
CA THR A 42 -9.36 0.57 -5.41
C THR A 42 -10.45 1.56 -4.97
N ASP A 43 -11.03 2.29 -5.92
CA ASP A 43 -12.10 3.27 -5.66
C ASP A 43 -13.44 2.63 -5.29
N SER A 44 -13.61 1.33 -5.52
CA SER A 44 -14.84 0.64 -5.11
C SER A 44 -14.72 0.06 -3.70
N LYS A 45 -15.72 0.32 -2.87
CA LYS A 45 -15.88 -0.31 -1.53
C LYS A 45 -15.80 -1.84 -1.60
N LYS A 46 -16.19 -2.43 -2.74
CA LYS A 46 -16.13 -3.87 -3.00
C LYS A 46 -14.69 -4.35 -3.09
N ALA A 47 -13.85 -3.66 -3.88
CA ALA A 47 -12.43 -3.98 -4.02
C ALA A 47 -11.68 -3.83 -2.69
N VAL A 48 -11.97 -2.80 -1.90
CA VAL A 48 -11.42 -2.62 -0.55
C VAL A 48 -11.82 -3.77 0.37
N ASN A 49 -13.09 -4.21 0.31
CA ASN A 49 -13.57 -5.32 1.13
C ASN A 49 -12.94 -6.66 0.73
N GLU A 50 -12.88 -6.97 -0.57
CA GLU A 50 -12.21 -8.17 -1.09
C GLU A 50 -10.73 -8.19 -0.72
N MET A 51 -10.07 -7.03 -0.79
CA MET A 51 -8.68 -6.88 -0.35
C MET A 51 -8.52 -7.15 1.16
N ARG A 52 -9.42 -6.62 1.99
CA ARG A 52 -9.42 -6.88 3.43
C ARG A 52 -9.59 -8.38 3.71
N GLU A 53 -10.55 -9.02 3.06
CA GLU A 53 -10.80 -10.45 3.19
C GLU A 53 -9.60 -11.29 2.73
N GLY A 54 -8.90 -10.86 1.67
CA GLY A 54 -7.66 -11.51 1.23
C GLY A 54 -6.47 -11.35 2.19
N LEU A 55 -6.51 -10.36 3.09
CA LEU A 55 -5.48 -10.13 4.11
C LEU A 55 -5.80 -10.81 5.45
N ASP A 56 -7.09 -10.97 5.77
CA ASP A 56 -7.66 -11.55 7.00
C ASP A 56 -7.42 -13.07 7.04
N ALA A 57 -6.16 -13.46 7.27
CA ALA A 57 -5.71 -14.84 7.22
C ALA A 57 -6.18 -15.65 8.42
N ASN A 58 -6.42 -14.99 9.57
CA ASN A 58 -6.95 -15.62 10.77
C ASN A 58 -8.49 -15.63 10.81
N GLN A 59 -9.16 -15.01 9.82
CA GLN A 59 -10.61 -14.95 9.65
C GLN A 59 -11.36 -14.31 10.85
N ASP A 60 -10.74 -13.33 11.50
CA ASP A 60 -11.33 -12.65 12.66
C ASP A 60 -12.20 -11.43 12.28
N GLY A 61 -12.29 -11.12 10.98
CA GLY A 61 -13.06 -10.01 10.44
C GLY A 61 -12.34 -8.66 10.57
N LYS A 62 -11.05 -8.64 10.91
CA LYS A 62 -10.23 -7.45 11.11
C LYS A 62 -8.90 -7.62 10.36
N VAL A 63 -8.05 -6.61 10.48
CA VAL A 63 -6.68 -6.64 9.95
C VAL A 63 -5.73 -6.30 11.09
N GLY A 64 -5.02 -7.32 11.58
CA GLY A 64 -3.94 -7.18 12.55
C GLY A 64 -2.70 -6.54 11.94
N PHE A 65 -1.70 -6.26 12.79
CA PHE A 65 -0.46 -5.63 12.32
C PHE A 65 0.32 -6.49 11.32
N GLU A 66 0.37 -7.81 11.51
CA GLU A 66 1.05 -8.72 10.58
C GLU A 66 0.39 -8.70 9.19
N GLU A 67 -0.94 -8.75 9.13
CA GLU A 67 -1.73 -8.72 7.90
C GLU A 67 -1.59 -7.37 7.20
N TYR A 68 -1.58 -6.27 7.98
CA TYR A 68 -1.24 -4.95 7.47
C TYR A 68 0.18 -4.92 6.86
N MET A 69 1.18 -5.56 7.48
CA MET A 69 2.53 -5.62 6.92
C MET A 69 2.61 -6.42 5.62
N LYS A 70 1.78 -7.47 5.46
CA LYS A 70 1.64 -8.19 4.17
C LYS A 70 1.15 -7.24 3.07
N LEU A 71 0.15 -6.40 3.36
CA LEU A 71 -0.31 -5.36 2.43
C LEU A 71 0.81 -4.38 2.07
N VAL A 72 1.54 -3.86 3.07
CA VAL A 72 2.66 -2.93 2.82
C VAL A 72 3.74 -3.57 1.94
N GLY A 73 4.08 -4.84 2.17
CA GLY A 73 5.04 -5.59 1.35
C GLY A 73 4.57 -5.76 -0.10
N TYR A 74 3.30 -6.10 -0.30
CA TYR A 74 2.69 -6.17 -1.64
C TYR A 74 2.77 -4.83 -2.37
N LEU A 75 2.39 -3.73 -1.70
CA LEU A 75 2.40 -2.39 -2.28
C LEU A 75 3.81 -1.93 -2.62
N ALA A 76 4.78 -2.17 -1.73
CA ALA A 76 6.19 -1.84 -1.99
C ALA A 76 6.72 -2.58 -3.22
N THR A 77 6.35 -3.85 -3.38
CA THR A 77 6.72 -4.67 -4.53
C THR A 77 6.07 -4.15 -5.82
N SER A 78 4.77 -3.86 -5.80
CA SER A 78 4.03 -3.31 -6.94
C SER A 78 4.60 -1.95 -7.37
N LEU A 79 4.81 -1.03 -6.43
CA LEU A 79 5.37 0.29 -6.69
C LEU A 79 6.80 0.20 -7.25
N SER A 80 7.62 -0.72 -6.73
CA SER A 80 8.97 -0.98 -7.26
C SER A 80 8.91 -1.40 -8.73
N GLN A 81 8.03 -2.34 -9.07
CA GLN A 81 7.83 -2.79 -10.46
C GLN A 81 7.34 -1.66 -11.37
N GLN A 82 6.37 -0.85 -10.91
CA GLN A 82 5.89 0.31 -11.67
C GLN A 82 7.02 1.31 -11.96
N ARG A 83 7.87 1.60 -10.97
CA ARG A 83 9.02 2.50 -11.14
C ARG A 83 10.06 1.93 -12.10
N ILE A 84 10.38 0.64 -11.99
CA ILE A 84 11.30 -0.04 -12.91
C ILE A 84 10.75 0.02 -14.34
N ASN A 85 9.47 -0.28 -14.53
CA ASN A 85 8.83 -0.23 -15.85
C ASN A 85 8.85 1.19 -16.42
N LYS A 86 8.54 2.21 -15.62
CA LYS A 86 8.59 3.61 -16.04
C LYS A 86 10.00 4.03 -16.50
N ILE A 87 11.05 3.62 -15.78
CA ILE A 87 12.45 3.87 -16.16
C ILE A 87 12.78 3.18 -17.48
N ARG A 88 12.32 1.95 -17.68
CA ARG A 88 12.53 1.20 -18.93
C ARG A 88 11.79 1.80 -20.13
N SER A 89 10.65 2.47 -19.89
CA SER A 89 9.84 3.08 -20.94
C SER A 89 10.26 4.51 -21.32
N THR A 90 11.18 5.15 -20.58
CA THR A 90 11.78 6.43 -20.99
C THR A 90 13.01 6.18 -21.88
N PRO A 91 13.00 6.51 -23.18
CA PRO A 91 14.18 6.38 -24.02
C PRO A 91 15.22 7.43 -23.64
N ASN A 92 16.48 7.00 -23.46
CA ASN A 92 17.65 7.86 -23.37
C ASN A 92 17.70 8.80 -24.60
N THR A 93 17.33 10.07 -24.45
CA THR A 93 17.70 11.11 -25.42
C THR A 93 19.03 11.71 -24.97
N THR A 94 20.12 11.03 -25.29
CA THR A 94 21.47 11.62 -25.35
C THR A 94 22.17 11.02 -26.57
N ASN A 95 21.80 11.49 -27.76
CA ASN A 95 22.75 11.49 -28.86
C ASN A 95 23.58 12.78 -28.71
N PRO A 96 24.92 12.70 -28.62
CA PRO A 96 25.73 13.88 -28.91
C PRO A 96 25.54 14.22 -30.41
N ALA A 97 25.35 15.50 -30.71
CA ALA A 97 25.32 15.96 -32.09
C ALA A 97 26.65 15.59 -32.78
N PRO A 98 26.63 15.04 -34.01
CA PRO A 98 27.84 15.03 -34.82
C PRO A 98 28.15 16.47 -35.25
N ASP A 99 29.43 16.83 -35.16
CA ASP A 99 30.02 18.13 -35.54
C ASP A 99 29.58 18.62 -36.94
#